data_AF-A0A7C5XLW6-F1
#
_entry.id   AF-A0A7C5XLW6-F1
#
_cell.length_a   1.000
_cell.length_b   1.000
_cell.length_c   1.000
_cell.angle_alpha   90.00
_cell.angle_beta   90.00
_cell.angle_gamma   90.00
#
_symmetry.space_group_name_H-M   'P 1'
#
loop_
_entity.id
_entity.type
_entity.pdbx_description
1 polymer ?
#
loop_
_entity_poly.entity_id
_entity_poly.type
_entity_poly.pdbx_seq_one_letter_code
_entity_poly.pdbx_strand_id
1 'polypeptide(L)'
;MIEFHALPISFEPIKNIVELFKSVILMSGTPPSKEFLVDVVKIKKNVSVVDVEDFGASNYVRENSSTVIFSNATTSYRSRDEHVYKIYAELIDEVYKVGGNGIIMTVYPSYDVMWNILKHTKSMEFSVIDKGEPLSVIKDTLSSRNKVVLHTVAGGRLTEGIELTKDGESMVKCIIVIGVPYPQPDDYVDMLRKYIEDRRDIYSNYYIEIAAIRILQAIGRAIRSEKDYALVILADKRYKDPLILKRLKLNIRRITSSLRTIRDIVEQFYSQLS
;
A
#
# COMPACT_ATOMS: atom_id res chain seq x y z
N MET A 1 7.26 14.51 -36.11
CA MET A 1 6.38 13.37 -35.78
C MET A 1 5.60 13.78 -34.54
N ILE A 2 4.26 13.81 -34.57
CA ILE A 2 3.47 14.11 -33.38
C ILE A 2 3.31 12.78 -32.64
N GLU A 3 3.93 12.65 -31.47
CA GLU A 3 3.74 11.51 -30.59
C GLU A 3 2.47 11.72 -29.77
N PHE A 4 1.53 10.79 -29.85
CA PHE A 4 0.34 10.77 -29.00
C PHE A 4 0.60 9.84 -27.82
N HIS A 5 0.63 10.41 -26.61
CA HIS A 5 0.72 9.64 -25.38
C HIS A 5 -0.67 9.49 -24.77
N ALA A 6 -1.06 8.25 -24.46
CA ALA A 6 -2.33 7.96 -23.79
C ALA A 6 -2.35 8.40 -22.32
N LEU A 7 -1.17 8.68 -21.74
CA LEU A 7 -0.98 9.12 -20.36
C LEU A 7 -0.15 10.42 -20.33
N PRO A 8 -0.44 11.35 -19.41
CA PRO A 8 0.29 12.61 -19.32
C PRO A 8 1.73 12.37 -18.86
N ILE A 9 2.69 12.70 -19.72
CA ILE A 9 4.14 12.57 -19.45
C ILE A 9 4.74 13.81 -18.76
N SER A 10 3.91 14.82 -18.48
CA SER A 10 4.30 16.06 -17.83
C SER A 10 3.29 16.46 -16.77
N PHE A 11 3.74 17.20 -15.75
CA PHE A 11 2.85 17.77 -14.73
C PHE A 11 2.38 19.19 -15.09
N GLU A 12 2.66 19.67 -16.32
CA GLU A 12 2.25 21.00 -16.77
C GLU A 12 0.74 21.26 -16.68
N PRO A 13 -0.17 20.32 -17.03
CA PRO A 13 -1.60 20.56 -16.89
C PRO A 13 -2.01 20.88 -15.44
N ILE A 14 -1.47 20.15 -14.47
CA ILE A 14 -1.72 20.38 -13.04
C ILE A 14 -1.15 21.73 -12.63
N LYS A 15 0.10 21.99 -12.99
CA LYS A 15 0.78 23.26 -12.70
C LYS A 15 0.00 24.46 -13.26
N ASN A 16 -0.43 24.39 -14.52
CA ASN A 16 -1.18 25.46 -15.18
C ASN A 16 -2.48 25.74 -14.45
N ILE A 17 -3.25 24.71 -14.10
CA ILE A 17 -4.48 24.87 -13.31
C ILE A 17 -4.19 25.52 -11.96
N VAL A 18 -3.18 25.04 -11.23
CA VAL A 18 -2.81 25.62 -9.94
C VAL A 18 -2.37 27.09 -10.07
N GLU A 19 -1.67 27.43 -11.15
CA GLU A 19 -1.18 28.78 -11.43
C GLU A 19 -2.31 29.77 -11.80
N LEU A 20 -3.39 29.31 -12.44
CA LEU A 20 -4.53 30.15 -12.85
C LEU A 20 -5.31 30.80 -11.69
N PHE A 21 -5.46 30.10 -10.57
CA PHE A 21 -6.31 30.59 -9.45
C PHE A 21 -5.50 31.30 -8.37
N LYS A 22 -6.06 32.32 -7.70
CA LYS A 22 -5.34 33.03 -6.61
C LYS A 22 -4.84 32.08 -5.51
N SER A 23 -5.69 31.14 -5.11
CA SER A 23 -5.40 30.10 -4.12
C SER A 23 -6.12 28.80 -4.52
N VAL A 24 -5.53 27.65 -4.21
CA VAL A 24 -6.10 26.32 -4.48
C VAL A 24 -6.02 25.48 -3.21
N ILE A 25 -7.12 24.82 -2.86
CA ILE A 25 -7.18 23.86 -1.76
C ILE A 25 -7.23 22.46 -2.38
N LEU A 26 -6.23 21.63 -2.08
CA LEU A 26 -6.16 20.24 -2.49
C LEU A 26 -6.46 19.36 -1.28
N MET A 27 -7.52 18.55 -1.34
CA MET A 27 -7.94 17.66 -0.26
C MET A 27 -7.76 16.20 -0.67
N SER A 28 -7.16 15.40 0.21
CA SER A 28 -6.99 13.96 0.03
C SER A 28 -6.74 13.32 1.40
N GLY A 29 -7.19 12.08 1.60
CA GLY A 29 -6.82 11.30 2.79
C GLY A 29 -5.34 10.86 2.77
N THR A 30 -4.71 10.91 1.60
CA THR A 30 -3.28 10.61 1.39
C THR A 30 -2.69 11.65 0.44
N PRO A 31 -2.60 12.93 0.83
CA PRO A 31 -2.14 13.99 -0.06
C PRO A 31 -0.66 13.80 -0.41
N PRO A 32 -0.23 14.22 -1.61
CA PRO A 32 1.20 14.27 -1.94
C PRO A 32 1.97 15.15 -0.96
N SER A 33 3.24 14.82 -0.71
CA SER A 33 4.14 15.62 0.11
C SER A 33 4.38 17.01 -0.48
N LYS A 34 4.77 17.97 0.37
CA LYS A 34 5.16 19.31 -0.07
C LYS A 34 6.33 19.23 -1.05
N GLU A 35 7.31 18.41 -0.72
CA GLU A 35 8.50 18.16 -1.53
C GLU A 35 8.11 17.62 -2.89
N PHE A 36 7.14 16.70 -2.98
CA PHE A 36 6.62 16.24 -4.27
C PHE A 36 5.99 17.37 -5.09
N LEU A 37 5.13 18.19 -4.48
CA LEU A 37 4.46 19.29 -5.18
C LEU A 37 5.45 20.37 -5.68
N VAL A 38 6.50 20.65 -4.91
CA VAL A 38 7.51 21.66 -5.24
C VAL A 38 8.57 21.11 -6.18
N ASP A 39 9.14 19.94 -5.89
CA ASP A 39 10.33 19.44 -6.59
C ASP A 39 9.98 18.62 -7.83
N VAL A 40 8.86 17.89 -7.81
CA VAL A 40 8.42 17.02 -8.91
C VAL A 40 7.40 17.73 -9.80
N VAL A 41 6.32 18.27 -9.20
CA VAL A 41 5.26 18.98 -9.96
C VAL A 41 5.69 20.41 -10.34
N LYS A 42 6.73 20.95 -9.69
CA LYS A 42 7.26 22.30 -9.94
C LYS A 42 6.24 23.42 -9.72
N ILE A 43 5.40 23.28 -8.68
CA ILE A 43 4.48 24.35 -8.25
C ILE A 43 5.30 25.54 -7.73
N LYS A 44 5.12 26.71 -8.36
CA LYS A 44 5.83 27.95 -7.99
C LYS A 44 5.18 28.73 -6.84
N LYS A 45 3.95 28.37 -6.46
CA LYS A 45 3.22 29.01 -5.35
C LYS A 45 3.71 28.49 -4.02
N ASN A 46 3.48 29.28 -2.96
CA ASN A 46 3.71 28.82 -1.60
C ASN A 46 2.80 27.63 -1.29
N VAL A 47 3.42 26.48 -1.00
CA VAL A 47 2.72 25.25 -0.62
C VAL A 47 2.76 25.11 0.90
N SER A 48 1.57 25.10 1.51
CA SER A 48 1.34 24.75 2.91
C SER A 48 0.63 23.40 2.98
N VAL A 49 1.12 22.50 3.84
CA VAL A 49 0.45 21.25 4.17
C VAL A 49 -0.18 21.42 5.53
N VAL A 50 -1.42 20.98 5.65
CA VAL A 50 -2.23 21.08 6.86
C VAL A 50 -2.75 19.68 7.15
N ASP A 51 -2.36 19.12 8.30
CA ASP A 51 -2.85 17.81 8.76
C ASP A 51 -4.00 18.04 9.75
N VAL A 52 -4.99 17.14 9.75
CA VAL A 52 -6.10 17.22 10.72
C VAL A 52 -5.59 17.02 12.16
N GLU A 53 -4.49 16.29 12.30
CA GLU A 53 -3.77 16.12 13.58
C GLU A 53 -3.25 17.44 14.14
N ASP A 54 -2.93 18.43 13.30
CA ASP A 54 -2.46 19.76 13.74
C ASP A 54 -3.56 20.53 14.50
N PHE A 55 -4.83 20.12 14.36
CA PHE A 55 -5.98 20.68 15.06
C PHE A 55 -6.55 19.73 16.13
N GLY A 56 -5.81 18.68 16.49
CA GLY A 56 -6.22 17.72 17.51
C GLY A 56 -7.25 16.69 17.05
N ALA A 57 -7.49 16.54 15.75
CA ALA A 57 -8.30 15.44 15.23
C ALA A 57 -7.47 14.14 15.20
N SER A 58 -8.11 13.03 15.56
CA SER A 58 -7.46 11.72 15.54
C SER A 58 -7.16 11.23 14.13
N ASN A 59 -6.01 10.59 13.97
CA ASN A 59 -5.65 9.88 12.76
C ASN A 59 -5.74 8.37 13.02
N TYR A 60 -6.95 7.82 12.84
CA TYR A 60 -7.23 6.43 13.14
C TYR A 60 -6.32 5.46 12.40
N VAL A 61 -5.88 5.80 11.19
CA VAL A 61 -4.90 4.97 10.45
C VAL A 61 -3.61 4.79 11.25
N ARG A 62 -3.13 5.82 11.95
CA ARG A 62 -1.92 5.75 12.78
C ARG A 62 -2.18 5.18 14.17
N GLU A 63 -3.32 5.52 14.76
CA GLU A 63 -3.69 5.15 16.12
C GLU A 63 -4.13 3.68 16.21
N ASN A 64 -4.91 3.21 15.23
CA ASN A 64 -5.52 1.89 15.23
C ASN A 64 -4.79 0.87 14.33
N SER A 65 -3.71 1.27 13.66
CA SER A 65 -2.81 0.30 13.02
C SER A 65 -1.69 -0.15 13.95
N SER A 66 -1.51 -1.47 14.03
CA SER A 66 -0.31 -2.05 14.62
C SER A 66 0.62 -2.46 13.47
N THR A 67 1.72 -1.75 13.27
CA THR A 67 2.59 -2.01 12.11
C THR A 67 3.84 -2.80 12.49
N VAL A 68 4.14 -3.85 11.73
CA VAL A 68 5.35 -4.67 11.85
C VAL A 68 6.06 -4.73 10.51
N ILE A 69 7.38 -4.67 10.52
CA ILE A 69 8.20 -4.84 9.31
C ILE A 69 8.79 -6.25 9.32
N PHE A 70 8.44 -7.04 8.30
CA PHE A 70 9.08 -8.33 8.03
C PHE A 70 10.21 -8.14 7.02
N SER A 71 11.46 -8.12 7.50
CA SER A 71 12.64 -7.72 6.72
C SER A 71 13.47 -8.88 6.18
N ASN A 72 12.91 -10.10 6.11
CA ASN A 72 13.64 -11.30 5.69
C ASN A 72 13.94 -11.30 4.18
N ALA A 73 12.99 -10.86 3.35
CA ALA A 73 13.10 -10.88 1.89
C ALA A 73 12.97 -9.49 1.25
N THR A 74 13.15 -9.43 -0.07
CA THR A 74 12.93 -8.21 -0.87
C THR A 74 12.43 -8.53 -2.27
N THR A 75 11.42 -7.80 -2.76
CA THR A 75 10.99 -7.86 -4.17
C THR A 75 11.75 -6.88 -5.06
N SER A 76 12.95 -6.44 -4.69
CA SER A 76 13.82 -5.69 -5.60
C SER A 76 14.21 -6.57 -6.79
N TYR A 77 14.17 -6.05 -8.02
CA TYR A 77 14.44 -6.83 -9.25
C TYR A 77 15.71 -7.69 -9.19
N ARG A 78 16.79 -7.17 -8.59
CA ARG A 78 18.07 -7.88 -8.45
C ARG A 78 18.04 -9.11 -7.54
N SER A 79 16.98 -9.27 -6.76
CA SER A 79 16.85 -10.32 -5.74
C SER A 79 15.54 -11.09 -5.87
N ARG A 80 14.78 -10.89 -6.95
CA ARG A 80 13.54 -11.64 -7.21
C ARG A 80 13.90 -13.02 -7.73
N ASP A 81 13.85 -14.01 -6.84
CA ASP A 81 14.05 -15.42 -7.19
C ASP A 81 12.98 -16.30 -6.52
N GLU A 82 13.03 -17.60 -6.84
CA GLU A 82 12.08 -18.58 -6.31
C GLU A 82 12.15 -18.71 -4.77
N HIS A 83 13.33 -18.54 -4.18
CA HIS A 83 13.50 -18.61 -2.72
C HIS A 83 12.78 -17.44 -2.03
N VAL A 84 12.91 -16.23 -2.56
CA VAL A 84 12.17 -15.05 -2.10
C VAL A 84 10.66 -15.26 -2.21
N TYR A 85 10.17 -15.87 -3.29
CA TYR A 85 8.73 -16.14 -3.43
C TYR A 85 8.23 -17.16 -2.41
N LYS A 86 9.02 -18.20 -2.09
CA LYS A 86 8.70 -19.17 -1.03
C LYS A 86 8.61 -18.52 0.34
N ILE A 87 9.54 -17.62 0.68
CA ILE A 87 9.50 -16.87 1.96
C ILE A 87 8.18 -16.10 2.10
N TYR A 88 7.73 -15.42 1.05
CA TYR A 88 6.47 -14.67 1.12
C TYR A 88 5.24 -15.58 1.14
N ALA A 89 5.27 -16.73 0.46
CA ALA A 89 4.21 -17.72 0.54
C ALA A 89 4.09 -18.29 1.96
N GLU A 90 5.21 -18.64 2.59
CA GLU A 90 5.27 -19.08 3.99
C GLU A 90 4.76 -18.01 4.96
N LEU A 91 5.08 -16.73 4.71
CA LEU A 91 4.52 -15.62 5.48
C LEU A 91 2.99 -15.58 5.40
N ILE A 92 2.43 -15.64 4.19
CA ILE A 92 0.98 -15.60 3.99
C ILE A 92 0.31 -16.80 4.66
N ASP A 93 0.87 -18.00 4.47
CA ASP A 93 0.32 -19.24 5.03
C ASP A 93 0.36 -19.24 6.56
N GLU A 94 1.44 -18.77 7.19
CA GLU A 94 1.51 -18.67 8.65
C GLU A 94 0.55 -17.61 9.19
N VAL A 95 0.47 -16.43 8.58
CA VAL A 95 -0.49 -15.38 9.00
C VAL A 95 -1.93 -15.89 8.85
N TYR A 96 -2.25 -16.59 7.76
CA TYR A 96 -3.55 -17.23 7.60
C TYR A 96 -3.77 -18.29 8.67
N LYS A 97 -2.81 -19.17 8.94
CA LYS A 97 -2.97 -20.26 9.91
C LYS A 97 -3.29 -19.77 11.32
N VAL A 98 -2.61 -18.74 11.80
CA VAL A 98 -2.76 -18.25 13.18
C VAL A 98 -3.67 -17.03 13.34
N GLY A 99 -4.06 -16.38 12.24
CA GLY A 99 -5.01 -15.27 12.28
C GLY A 99 -6.42 -15.69 12.71
N GLY A 100 -7.22 -14.73 13.15
CA GLY A 100 -8.64 -14.91 13.47
C GLY A 100 -9.57 -14.71 12.26
N ASN A 101 -10.84 -14.44 12.55
CA ASN A 101 -11.84 -14.09 11.55
C ASN A 101 -11.52 -12.75 10.86
N GLY A 102 -12.08 -12.55 9.67
CA GLY A 102 -11.91 -11.38 8.84
C GLY A 102 -11.06 -11.64 7.60
N ILE A 103 -10.81 -10.55 6.86
CA ILE A 103 -10.06 -10.55 5.63
C ILE A 103 -8.60 -10.25 5.95
N ILE A 104 -7.71 -11.12 5.46
CA ILE A 104 -6.28 -10.87 5.36
C ILE A 104 -6.02 -10.37 3.94
N MET A 105 -5.82 -9.07 3.79
CA MET A 105 -5.57 -8.45 2.48
C MET A 105 -4.08 -8.44 2.17
N THR A 106 -3.67 -9.22 1.17
CA THR A 106 -2.29 -9.28 0.70
C THR A 106 -2.15 -8.42 -0.56
N VAL A 107 -1.33 -7.38 -0.46
CA VAL A 107 -1.09 -6.39 -1.51
C VAL A 107 0.27 -6.64 -2.15
N TYR A 108 0.27 -6.80 -3.47
CA TYR A 108 1.46 -7.12 -4.27
C TYR A 108 1.88 -5.93 -5.15
N PRO A 109 3.17 -5.82 -5.54
CA PRO A 109 3.64 -4.72 -6.36
C PRO A 109 3.29 -4.90 -7.85
N SER A 110 3.03 -6.14 -8.29
CA SER A 110 2.58 -6.49 -9.64
C SER A 110 1.92 -7.88 -9.64
N TYR A 111 1.16 -8.17 -10.70
CA TYR A 111 0.57 -9.49 -10.91
C TYR A 111 1.63 -10.58 -11.05
N ASP A 112 2.77 -10.30 -11.68
CA ASP A 112 3.84 -11.29 -11.84
C ASP A 112 4.42 -11.74 -10.50
N VAL A 113 4.64 -10.80 -9.58
CA VAL A 113 5.10 -11.13 -8.22
C VAL A 113 4.03 -11.91 -7.49
N MET A 114 2.76 -11.50 -7.59
CA MET A 114 1.63 -12.22 -6.99
C MET A 114 1.59 -13.67 -7.46
N TRP A 115 1.53 -13.92 -8.77
CA TRP A 115 1.40 -15.27 -9.30
C TRP A 115 2.59 -16.17 -8.95
N ASN A 116 3.82 -15.63 -8.95
CA ASN A 116 4.97 -16.41 -8.57
C ASN A 116 4.99 -16.80 -7.08
N ILE A 117 4.44 -15.97 -6.20
CA ILE A 117 4.25 -16.30 -4.78
C ILE A 117 3.12 -17.32 -4.60
N LEU A 118 1.98 -17.11 -5.29
CA LEU A 118 0.81 -17.98 -5.18
C LEU A 118 1.08 -19.42 -5.63
N LYS A 119 2.02 -19.64 -6.57
CA LYS A 119 2.50 -21.00 -6.94
C LYS A 119 3.02 -21.81 -5.76
N HIS A 120 3.48 -21.15 -4.69
CA HIS A 120 4.04 -21.78 -3.50
C HIS A 120 3.12 -21.68 -2.27
N THR A 121 1.96 -21.00 -2.40
CA THR A 121 1.03 -20.76 -1.28
C THR A 121 0.11 -21.98 -1.11
N LYS A 122 -0.05 -22.46 0.12
CA LYS A 122 -0.87 -23.65 0.44
C LYS A 122 -2.32 -23.28 0.76
N SER A 123 -2.56 -22.07 1.25
CA SER A 123 -3.89 -21.55 1.63
C SER A 123 -4.77 -21.09 0.46
N MET A 124 -4.55 -21.62 -0.75
CA MET A 124 -5.24 -21.20 -1.98
C MET A 124 -6.76 -21.47 -1.96
N GLU A 125 -7.22 -22.51 -1.28
CA GLU A 125 -8.66 -22.82 -1.12
C GLU A 125 -9.43 -21.68 -0.40
N PHE A 126 -8.72 -20.92 0.43
CA PHE A 126 -9.27 -19.82 1.23
C PHE A 126 -8.97 -18.45 0.62
N SER A 127 -8.55 -18.42 -0.64
CA SER A 127 -8.10 -17.22 -1.33
C SER A 127 -9.14 -16.69 -2.32
N VAL A 128 -9.22 -15.36 -2.41
CA VAL A 128 -9.93 -14.63 -3.46
C VAL A 128 -8.92 -13.71 -4.15
N ILE A 129 -8.97 -13.62 -5.47
CA ILE A 129 -8.03 -12.82 -6.26
C ILE A 129 -8.78 -11.68 -6.94
N ASP A 130 -8.29 -10.44 -6.80
CA ASP A 130 -8.83 -9.26 -7.48
C ASP A 130 -8.47 -9.21 -8.97
N LYS A 131 -8.89 -10.23 -9.74
CA LYS A 131 -8.66 -10.31 -11.18
C LYS A 131 -9.72 -11.15 -11.87
N GLY A 132 -10.19 -10.69 -13.03
CA GLY A 132 -11.09 -11.45 -13.91
C GLY A 132 -12.57 -11.38 -13.51
N GLU A 133 -12.87 -11.33 -12.22
CA GLU A 133 -14.25 -11.29 -11.73
C GLU A 133 -14.79 -9.85 -11.57
N PRO A 134 -16.11 -9.66 -11.75
CA PRO A 134 -16.81 -8.44 -11.34
C PRO A 134 -16.64 -8.17 -9.85
N LEU A 135 -16.58 -6.89 -9.49
CA LEU A 135 -16.35 -6.48 -8.11
C LEU A 135 -17.47 -6.91 -7.16
N SER A 136 -18.72 -6.97 -7.63
CA SER A 136 -19.85 -7.47 -6.84
C SER A 136 -19.64 -8.92 -6.40
N VAL A 137 -19.26 -9.79 -7.34
CA VAL A 137 -18.98 -11.21 -7.08
C VAL A 137 -17.87 -11.40 -6.06
N ILE A 138 -16.80 -10.61 -6.17
CA ILE A 138 -15.70 -10.62 -5.20
C ILE A 138 -16.21 -10.22 -3.81
N LYS A 139 -16.99 -9.13 -3.69
CA LYS A 139 -17.55 -8.69 -2.41
C LYS A 139 -18.45 -9.74 -1.77
N ASP A 140 -19.32 -10.37 -2.55
CA ASP A 140 -20.25 -11.40 -2.06
C ASP A 140 -19.47 -12.63 -1.55
N THR A 141 -18.41 -13.01 -2.27
CA THR A 141 -17.52 -14.10 -1.87
C THR A 141 -16.74 -13.77 -0.59
N LEU A 142 -16.27 -12.53 -0.44
CA LEU A 142 -15.58 -12.09 0.77
C LEU A 142 -16.54 -12.04 1.98
N SER A 143 -17.77 -11.57 1.76
CA SER A 143 -18.79 -11.39 2.80
C SER A 143 -19.37 -12.72 3.30
N SER A 144 -19.35 -13.77 2.47
CA SER A 144 -19.84 -15.09 2.83
C SER A 144 -18.82 -15.95 3.60
N ARG A 145 -17.57 -15.49 3.73
CA ARG A 145 -16.51 -16.21 4.44
C ARG A 145 -16.17 -15.53 5.76
N ASN A 146 -16.12 -16.32 6.83
CA ASN A 146 -15.66 -15.82 8.14
C ASN A 146 -14.18 -15.47 8.14
N LYS A 147 -13.38 -16.13 7.29
CA LYS A 147 -11.93 -15.93 7.17
C LYS A 147 -11.47 -16.19 5.75
N VAL A 148 -10.75 -15.25 5.16
CA VAL A 148 -10.36 -15.29 3.73
C VAL A 148 -9.09 -14.48 3.48
N VAL A 149 -8.25 -14.95 2.57
CA VAL A 149 -7.11 -14.18 2.06
C VAL A 149 -7.53 -13.49 0.76
N LEU A 150 -7.46 -12.17 0.74
CA LEU A 150 -7.70 -11.38 -0.47
C LEU A 150 -6.37 -10.99 -1.10
N HIS A 151 -6.11 -11.45 -2.32
CA HIS A 151 -4.92 -11.09 -3.09
C HIS A 151 -5.24 -9.96 -4.07
N THR A 152 -4.53 -8.84 -3.97
CA THR A 152 -4.70 -7.69 -4.86
C THR A 152 -3.37 -7.03 -5.19
N VAL A 153 -3.31 -6.30 -6.30
CA VAL A 153 -2.13 -5.50 -6.66
C VAL A 153 -2.32 -4.06 -6.21
N ALA A 154 -1.22 -3.40 -5.83
CA ALA A 154 -1.25 -1.99 -5.48
C ALA A 154 -1.69 -1.12 -6.67
N GLY A 155 -2.64 -0.21 -6.45
CA GLY A 155 -3.31 0.53 -7.54
C GLY A 155 -4.39 -0.30 -8.26
N GLY A 156 -4.77 -1.45 -7.69
CA GLY A 156 -5.89 -2.27 -8.16
C GLY A 156 -7.23 -1.77 -7.64
N ARG A 157 -8.31 -2.31 -8.21
CA ARG A 157 -9.71 -1.89 -7.98
C ARG A 157 -10.09 -1.90 -6.49
N LEU A 158 -9.68 -2.94 -5.76
CA LEU A 158 -10.00 -3.08 -4.34
C LEU A 158 -9.16 -2.19 -3.41
N THR A 159 -8.00 -1.70 -3.87
CA THR A 159 -7.17 -0.75 -3.10
C THR A 159 -7.68 0.70 -3.20
N GLU A 160 -8.54 1.02 -4.18
CA GLU A 160 -8.96 2.39 -4.49
C GLU A 160 -10.47 2.68 -4.30
N GLY A 161 -11.36 1.70 -4.50
CA GLY A 161 -12.79 2.03 -4.67
C GLY A 161 -13.81 1.30 -3.81
N ILE A 162 -13.39 0.32 -2.98
CA ILE A 162 -14.35 -0.62 -2.38
C ILE A 162 -14.34 -0.63 -0.86
N GLU A 163 -15.56 -0.57 -0.33
CA GLU A 163 -15.89 -0.78 1.07
C GLU A 163 -16.16 -2.26 1.36
N LEU A 164 -15.37 -2.82 2.27
CA LEU A 164 -15.45 -4.20 2.78
C LEU A 164 -15.81 -4.12 4.26
N THR A 165 -17.08 -3.85 4.54
CA THR A 165 -17.59 -3.63 5.90
C THR A 165 -18.74 -4.57 6.21
N LYS A 166 -18.86 -4.97 7.47
CA LYS A 166 -19.99 -5.72 8.02
C LYS A 166 -20.39 -5.07 9.34
N ASP A 167 -21.68 -4.78 9.50
CA ASP A 167 -22.24 -4.14 10.70
C ASP A 167 -21.57 -2.81 11.07
N GLY A 168 -21.10 -2.06 10.07
CA GLY A 168 -20.42 -0.77 10.25
C GLY A 168 -18.93 -0.87 10.61
N GLU A 169 -18.37 -2.07 10.70
CA GLU A 169 -16.94 -2.31 10.93
C GLU A 169 -16.26 -2.86 9.68
N SER A 170 -14.98 -2.52 9.52
CA SER A 170 -14.12 -3.10 8.50
C SER A 170 -13.96 -4.61 8.71
N MET A 171 -14.19 -5.36 7.64
CA MET A 171 -13.90 -6.79 7.58
C MET A 171 -12.40 -7.07 7.43
N VAL A 172 -11.61 -6.09 6.97
CA VAL A 172 -10.16 -6.26 6.81
C VAL A 172 -9.49 -6.04 8.15
N LYS A 173 -8.97 -7.12 8.74
CA LYS A 173 -8.32 -7.10 10.06
C LYS A 173 -6.80 -7.22 9.98
N CYS A 174 -6.27 -7.68 8.84
CA CYS A 174 -4.83 -7.76 8.60
C CYS A 174 -4.51 -7.35 7.16
N ILE A 175 -3.44 -6.59 6.97
CA ILE A 175 -2.90 -6.21 5.66
C ILE A 175 -1.45 -6.65 5.58
N ILE A 176 -1.10 -7.38 4.55
CA ILE A 176 0.28 -7.76 4.24
C ILE A 176 0.69 -7.05 2.97
N VAL A 177 1.60 -6.08 3.06
CA VAL A 177 2.15 -5.42 1.86
C VAL A 177 3.46 -6.09 1.49
N ILE A 178 3.43 -6.92 0.44
CA ILE A 178 4.59 -7.63 -0.06
C ILE A 178 5.36 -6.73 -1.01
N GLY A 179 6.65 -6.53 -0.71
CA GLY A 179 7.45 -5.61 -1.48
C GLY A 179 7.06 -4.16 -1.28
N VAL A 180 7.90 -3.25 -1.79
CA VAL A 180 7.53 -1.84 -1.93
C VAL A 180 6.86 -1.64 -3.30
N PRO A 181 5.61 -1.15 -3.38
CA PRO A 181 4.83 -1.05 -4.61
C PRO A 181 5.23 0.17 -5.47
N TYR A 182 6.52 0.26 -5.78
CA TYR A 182 7.07 1.25 -6.69
C TYR A 182 6.40 1.20 -8.07
N PRO A 183 6.35 2.32 -8.80
CA PRO A 183 6.04 2.31 -10.23
C PRO A 183 6.86 1.24 -10.96
N GLN A 184 6.20 0.42 -11.79
CA GLN A 184 6.89 -0.58 -12.59
C GLN A 184 7.66 0.15 -13.71
N PRO A 185 8.86 -0.29 -14.07
CA PRO A 185 9.56 0.25 -15.23
C PRO A 185 8.79 -0.16 -16.50
N ASP A 186 8.29 0.84 -17.20
CA ASP A 186 7.68 0.74 -18.52
C ASP A 186 8.02 2.00 -19.33
N ASP A 187 7.67 2.03 -20.60
CA ASP A 187 7.97 3.15 -21.50
C ASP A 187 7.44 4.47 -20.93
N TYR A 188 6.26 4.46 -20.30
CA TYR A 188 5.66 5.64 -19.72
C TYR A 188 6.46 6.16 -18.51
N VAL A 189 6.86 5.27 -17.61
CA VAL A 189 7.66 5.62 -16.43
C VAL A 189 9.06 6.08 -16.83
N ASP A 190 9.65 5.51 -17.89
CA ASP A 190 10.92 5.99 -18.45
C ASP A 190 10.78 7.37 -19.10
N MET A 191 9.67 7.64 -19.77
CA MET A 191 9.36 8.98 -20.29
C MET A 191 9.15 9.99 -19.18
N LEU A 192 8.35 9.64 -18.16
CA LEU A 192 8.13 10.50 -17.00
C LEU A 192 9.42 10.73 -16.22
N ARG A 193 10.31 9.74 -16.16
CA ARG A 193 11.67 9.88 -15.62
C ARG A 193 12.50 10.89 -16.41
N LYS A 194 12.38 10.93 -17.74
CA LYS A 194 13.10 11.94 -18.55
C LYS A 194 12.55 13.35 -18.30
N TYR A 195 11.25 13.46 -18.03
CA TYR A 195 10.60 14.71 -17.70
C TYR A 195 10.95 15.23 -16.30
N ILE A 196 10.84 14.37 -15.29
CA ILE A 196 11.29 14.65 -13.92
C ILE A 196 12.81 14.67 -13.96
N GLU A 197 13.41 15.87 -14.03
CA GLU A 197 14.86 16.12 -14.02
C GLU A 197 15.71 14.92 -13.51
N ASP A 198 16.77 14.52 -14.23
CA ASP A 198 17.62 13.33 -13.91
C ASP A 198 18.47 13.49 -12.62
N ARG A 199 17.99 14.32 -11.70
CA ARG A 199 18.40 14.39 -10.32
C ARG A 199 17.88 13.17 -9.57
N ARG A 200 18.81 12.30 -9.21
CA ARG A 200 18.56 11.04 -8.51
C ARG A 200 17.71 11.20 -7.25
N ASP A 201 17.88 12.29 -6.51
CA ASP A 201 17.11 12.59 -5.30
C ASP A 201 15.63 12.86 -5.58
N ILE A 202 15.33 13.71 -6.59
CA ILE A 202 13.96 14.04 -6.98
C ILE A 202 13.22 12.80 -7.50
N TYR A 203 13.90 12.01 -8.33
CA TYR A 203 13.33 10.77 -8.85
C TYR A 203 13.08 9.72 -7.75
N SER A 204 14.00 9.59 -6.80
CA SER A 204 13.81 8.70 -5.64
C SER A 204 12.60 9.15 -4.80
N ASN A 205 12.43 10.46 -4.61
CA ASN A 205 11.26 11.02 -3.94
C ASN A 205 9.97 10.72 -4.68
N TYR A 206 9.93 10.84 -6.02
CA TYR A 206 8.76 10.44 -6.82
C TYR A 206 8.36 8.98 -6.56
N TYR A 207 9.32 8.05 -6.60
CA TYR A 207 9.07 6.62 -6.37
C TYR A 207 8.53 6.34 -4.98
N ILE A 208 9.18 6.91 -3.96
CA ILE A 208 8.77 6.75 -2.56
C ILE A 208 7.38 7.34 -2.34
N GLU A 209 7.08 8.49 -2.93
CA GLU A 209 5.77 9.14 -2.83
C GLU A 209 4.67 8.24 -3.37
N ILE A 210 4.81 7.76 -4.61
CA ILE A 210 3.80 6.90 -5.24
C ILE A 210 3.61 5.59 -4.47
N ALA A 211 4.72 4.98 -4.03
CA ALA A 211 4.65 3.75 -3.24
C ALA A 211 3.94 3.98 -1.90
N ALA A 212 4.26 5.07 -1.19
CA ALA A 212 3.66 5.39 0.08
C ALA A 212 2.16 5.70 -0.03
N ILE A 213 1.74 6.44 -1.06
CA ILE A 213 0.32 6.70 -1.32
C ILE A 213 -0.43 5.38 -1.52
N ARG A 214 0.08 4.47 -2.36
CA ARG A 214 -0.53 3.15 -2.60
C ARG A 214 -0.65 2.32 -1.32
N ILE A 215 0.37 2.33 -0.47
CA ILE A 215 0.36 1.62 0.82
C ILE A 215 -0.70 2.21 1.74
N LEU A 216 -0.70 3.54 1.91
CA LEU A 216 -1.64 4.23 2.81
C LEU A 216 -3.09 4.08 2.33
N GLN A 217 -3.32 4.10 1.01
CA GLN A 217 -4.64 3.84 0.45
C GLN A 217 -5.12 2.41 0.72
N ALA A 218 -4.23 1.42 0.65
CA ALA A 218 -4.56 0.05 1.03
C ALA A 218 -4.85 -0.05 2.54
N ILE A 219 -4.06 0.61 3.40
CA ILE A 219 -4.29 0.63 4.85
C ILE A 219 -5.62 1.30 5.22
N GLY A 220 -5.95 2.41 4.55
CA GLY A 220 -7.24 3.08 4.70
C GLY A 220 -8.46 2.22 4.29
N ARG A 221 -8.27 1.07 3.63
CA ARG A 221 -9.35 0.09 3.43
C ARG A 221 -9.68 -0.73 4.66
N ALA A 222 -8.72 -0.86 5.59
CA ALA A 222 -8.92 -1.57 6.84
C ALA A 222 -9.34 -0.67 7.99
N ILE A 223 -8.96 0.61 7.97
CA ILE A 223 -9.25 1.56 9.04
C ILE A 223 -10.08 2.71 8.49
N ARG A 224 -11.40 2.71 8.75
CA ARG A 224 -12.36 3.71 8.24
C ARG A 224 -13.00 4.54 9.33
N SER A 225 -13.10 3.98 10.54
CA SER A 225 -13.70 4.61 11.71
C SER A 225 -12.82 4.40 12.94
N GLU A 226 -13.13 5.09 14.04
CA GLU A 226 -12.46 4.90 15.33
C GLU A 226 -12.54 3.47 15.88
N LYS A 227 -13.52 2.68 15.40
CA LYS A 227 -13.76 1.29 15.84
C LYS A 227 -12.91 0.27 15.08
N ASP A 228 -12.32 0.67 13.96
CA ASP A 228 -11.57 -0.24 13.11
C ASP A 228 -10.13 -0.37 13.58
N TYR A 229 -9.68 -1.62 13.75
CA TYR A 229 -8.30 -1.97 14.07
C TYR A 229 -7.74 -2.94 13.05
N ALA A 230 -6.47 -2.74 12.68
CA ALA A 230 -5.80 -3.59 11.71
C ALA A 230 -4.33 -3.85 12.04
N LEU A 231 -3.89 -5.08 11.84
CA LEU A 231 -2.48 -5.43 11.80
C LEU A 231 -1.93 -5.13 10.40
N VAL A 232 -0.83 -4.39 10.32
CA VAL A 232 -0.14 -4.07 9.06
C VAL A 232 1.23 -4.74 9.06
N ILE A 233 1.47 -5.63 8.12
CA ILE A 233 2.76 -6.31 7.91
C ILE A 233 3.39 -5.75 6.64
N LEU A 234 4.42 -4.92 6.81
CA LEU A 234 5.23 -4.41 5.70
C LEU A 234 6.35 -5.42 5.41
N ALA A 235 6.16 -6.25 4.40
CA ALA A 235 7.01 -7.39 4.08
C ALA A 235 8.01 -7.06 2.98
N ASP A 236 9.08 -6.35 3.35
CA ASP A 236 10.27 -6.12 2.53
C ASP A 236 11.37 -5.48 3.38
N LYS A 237 12.63 -5.87 3.20
CA LYS A 237 13.76 -5.23 3.91
C LYS A 237 13.91 -3.74 3.60
N ARG A 238 13.41 -3.27 2.44
CA ARG A 238 13.47 -1.87 2.01
C ARG A 238 12.59 -0.95 2.86
N TYR A 239 11.58 -1.47 3.57
CA TYR A 239 10.79 -0.66 4.52
C TYR A 239 11.61 -0.11 5.69
N LYS A 240 12.85 -0.57 5.89
CA LYS A 240 13.80 0.03 6.84
C LYS A 240 14.36 1.38 6.37
N ASP A 241 14.10 1.77 5.12
CA ASP A 241 14.52 3.07 4.59
C ASP A 241 13.81 4.20 5.37
N PRO A 242 14.58 5.10 6.03
CA PRO A 242 14.02 6.21 6.79
C PRO A 242 13.11 7.12 5.96
N LEU A 243 13.35 7.26 4.66
CA LEU A 243 12.50 8.10 3.79
C LEU A 243 11.11 7.49 3.61
N ILE A 244 11.02 6.16 3.45
CA ILE A 244 9.74 5.45 3.37
C ILE A 244 9.01 5.58 4.71
N LEU A 245 9.70 5.33 5.83
CA LEU A 245 9.09 5.43 7.17
C LEU A 245 8.60 6.84 7.48
N LYS A 246 9.41 7.86 7.17
CA LYS A 246 9.04 9.27 7.31
C LYS A 246 7.80 9.59 6.50
N ARG A 247 7.68 9.05 5.28
CA ARG A 247 6.53 9.30 4.40
C ARG A 247 5.26 8.58 4.86
N LEU A 248 5.38 7.35 5.37
CA LEU A 248 4.26 6.55 5.85
C LEU A 248 3.71 7.05 7.19
N LYS A 249 4.58 7.55 8.08
CA LYS A 249 4.22 8.02 9.43
C LYS A 249 3.41 6.99 10.25
N LEU A 250 3.64 5.69 10.01
CA LEU A 250 2.98 4.60 10.74
C LEU A 250 3.71 4.30 12.06
N ASN A 251 2.97 3.80 13.05
CA ASN A 251 3.53 3.37 14.32
C ASN A 251 4.19 1.99 14.19
N ILE A 252 5.51 1.96 13.93
CA ILE A 252 6.26 0.72 13.78
C ILE A 252 6.53 0.09 15.16
N ARG A 253 5.82 -0.99 15.49
CA ARG A 253 5.96 -1.73 16.75
C ARG A 253 7.18 -2.63 16.77
N ARG A 254 7.52 -3.24 15.64
CA ARG A 254 8.60 -4.23 15.54
C ARG A 254 9.19 -4.30 14.13
N ILE A 255 10.49 -4.55 14.06
CA ILE A 255 11.19 -4.97 12.83
C ILE A 255 11.79 -6.35 13.10
N THR A 256 11.52 -7.32 12.24
CA THR A 256 12.00 -8.70 12.42
C THR A 256 12.22 -9.40 11.10
N SER A 257 13.19 -10.31 11.03
CA SER A 257 13.33 -11.28 9.95
C SER A 257 12.74 -12.66 10.32
N SER A 258 12.30 -12.85 11.56
CA SER A 258 11.81 -14.12 12.07
C SER A 258 10.32 -14.29 11.79
N LEU A 259 9.96 -15.35 11.05
CA LEU A 259 8.58 -15.73 10.81
C LEU A 259 7.86 -16.13 12.11
N ARG A 260 8.58 -16.76 13.06
CA ARG A 260 8.05 -17.06 14.39
C ARG A 260 7.61 -15.79 15.13
N THR A 261 8.40 -14.72 15.06
CA THR A 261 8.03 -13.45 15.69
C THR A 261 6.81 -12.83 15.03
N ILE A 262 6.65 -12.94 13.70
CA ILE A 262 5.42 -12.51 13.03
C ILE A 262 4.22 -13.29 13.54
N ARG A 263 4.36 -14.63 13.62
CA ARG A 263 3.32 -15.51 14.15
C ARG A 263 2.86 -15.09 15.56
N ASP A 264 3.80 -14.91 16.48
CA ASP A 264 3.50 -14.51 17.86
C ASP A 264 2.73 -13.17 17.91
N ILE A 265 3.11 -12.20 17.05
CA ILE A 265 2.43 -10.91 16.98
C ILE A 265 1.01 -11.04 16.40
N VAL A 266 0.81 -11.89 15.38
CA VAL A 266 -0.51 -12.13 14.80
C VAL A 266 -1.44 -12.78 15.83
N GLU A 267 -0.98 -13.82 16.53
CA GLU A 267 -1.73 -14.49 17.60
C GLU A 267 -2.12 -13.49 18.69
N GLN A 268 -1.17 -12.67 19.16
CA GLN A 268 -1.43 -11.64 20.15
C GLN A 268 -2.47 -10.62 19.66
N PHE A 269 -2.35 -10.13 18.43
CA PHE A 269 -3.27 -9.14 17.86
C PHE A 269 -4.71 -9.68 17.81
N TYR A 270 -4.92 -10.89 17.30
CA TYR A 270 -6.26 -11.45 17.19
C TYR A 270 -6.87 -11.84 18.55
N SER A 271 -6.05 -12.23 19.54
CA SER A 271 -6.54 -12.47 20.89
C SER A 271 -7.11 -11.22 21.58
N GLN A 272 -6.69 -10.01 21.15
CA GLN A 272 -7.20 -8.74 21.68
C GLN A 272 -8.48 -8.25 20.98
N LEU A 273 -8.79 -8.81 19.80
CA LEU A 273 -10.01 -8.53 19.04
C LEU A 273 -11.19 -9.44 19.43
N SER A 274 -10.92 -10.50 20.19
CA SER A 274 -11.89 -11.53 20.61
C SER A 274 -12.46 -11.20 21.98
#